data_AF-A0A9C8KA74-F1
#
_entry.id   AF-A0A9C8KA74-F1
#
_cell.length_a   1.000
_cell.length_b   1.000
_cell.length_c   1.000
_cell.angle_alpha   90.00
_cell.angle_beta   90.00
_cell.angle_gamma   90.00
#
_symmetry.space_group_name_H-M   'P 1'
#
loop_
_entity.id
_entity.type
_entity.pdbx_description
1 polymer ?
#
loop_
_entity_poly.entity_id
_entity_poly.type
_entity_poly.pdbx_seq_one_letter_code
_entity_poly.pdbx_strand_id
1 'polypeptide(L)'
;SNDYLIYPAAIFVLFSITSMIMSVAATRPNVTGGEFTKDDVKAKKVNLIFFGNFHKMKVEDYEWAMQELVKDQGYIYDTMSKDLYYLGVVLNRKYALLRWTYTIFMIGMVLSVIAFFVALKFYGPERIIELPT
;
A
#
# COMPACT_ATOMS: atom_id res chain seq x y z
N SER A 1 -9.10 -41.17 0.42
CA SER A 1 -8.16 -40.06 0.65
C SER A 1 -8.84 -38.77 0.23
N ASN A 2 -8.69 -37.67 0.98
CA ASN A 2 -9.37 -36.38 0.73
C ASN A 2 -8.72 -35.56 -0.42
N ASP A 3 -8.19 -36.25 -1.43
CA ASP A 3 -7.33 -35.66 -2.45
C ASP A 3 -8.07 -34.61 -3.30
N TYR A 4 -9.40 -34.70 -3.37
CA TYR A 4 -10.26 -33.74 -4.05
C TYR A 4 -10.30 -32.35 -3.38
N LEU A 5 -9.90 -32.22 -2.11
CA LEU A 5 -9.80 -30.96 -1.38
C LEU A 5 -8.47 -30.22 -1.61
N ILE A 6 -7.48 -30.89 -2.21
CA ILE A 6 -6.16 -30.30 -2.46
C ILE A 6 -6.24 -29.17 -3.49
N TYR A 7 -7.00 -29.35 -4.58
CA TYR A 7 -7.12 -28.33 -5.63
C TYR A 7 -7.78 -27.04 -5.15
N PRO A 8 -8.94 -27.07 -4.46
CA PRO A 8 -9.55 -25.85 -3.91
C PRO A 8 -8.67 -25.17 -2.85
N ALA A 9 -8.01 -25.95 -1.98
CA ALA A 9 -7.12 -25.41 -0.96
C ALA A 9 -5.88 -24.75 -1.56
N ALA A 10 -5.28 -25.34 -2.59
CA ALA A 10 -4.12 -24.77 -3.28
C ALA A 10 -4.45 -23.43 -3.96
N ILE A 11 -5.62 -23.32 -4.61
CA ILE A 11 -6.10 -22.07 -5.21
C ILE A 11 -6.27 -21.00 -4.12
N PHE A 12 -6.90 -21.35 -3.00
CA PHE A 12 -7.10 -20.41 -1.89
C PHE A 12 -5.79 -19.89 -1.29
N VAL A 13 -4.84 -20.79 -1.03
CA VAL A 13 -3.53 -20.44 -0.47
C VAL A 13 -2.76 -19.56 -1.44
N LEU A 14 -2.78 -19.85 -2.74
CA LEU A 14 -2.08 -19.06 -3.75
C LEU A 14 -2.62 -17.61 -3.83
N PHE A 15 -3.94 -17.44 -3.88
CA PHE A 15 -4.55 -16.11 -3.88
C PHE A 15 -4.31 -15.36 -2.56
N SER A 16 -4.33 -16.06 -1.43
CA SER A 16 -4.07 -15.48 -0.11
C SER A 16 -2.62 -14.98 0.03
N ILE A 17 -1.65 -15.78 -0.41
CA ILE A 17 -0.22 -15.40 -0.41
C ILE A 17 0.01 -14.21 -1.35
N THR A 18 -0.57 -14.25 -2.55
CA THR A 18 -0.44 -13.15 -3.53
C THR A 18 -0.98 -11.83 -2.95
N SER A 19 -2.16 -11.86 -2.33
CA SER A 19 -2.75 -10.70 -1.62
C SER A 19 -1.84 -10.21 -0.48
N MET A 20 -1.31 -11.13 0.33
CA MET A 20 -0.43 -10.77 1.43
C MET A 20 0.86 -10.08 0.94
N ILE A 21 1.47 -10.57 -0.13
CA ILE A 21 2.65 -9.95 -0.74
C ILE A 21 2.33 -8.53 -1.24
N MET A 22 1.20 -8.35 -1.91
CA MET A 22 0.76 -7.03 -2.37
C MET A 22 0.47 -6.06 -1.22
N SER A 23 -0.08 -6.55 -0.10
CA SER A 23 -0.31 -5.76 1.11
C SER A 23 1.00 -5.29 1.74
N VAL A 24 1.99 -6.18 1.84
CA VAL A 24 3.34 -5.85 2.33
C VAL A 24 4.06 -4.86 1.39
N ALA A 25 3.87 -5.00 0.07
CA ALA A 25 4.43 -4.05 -0.89
C ALA A 25 3.81 -2.65 -0.74
N ALA A 26 2.51 -2.56 -0.44
CA ALA A 26 1.81 -1.28 -0.24
C ALA A 26 2.21 -0.56 1.06
N THR A 27 2.66 -1.29 2.08
CA THR A 27 3.13 -0.72 3.35
C THR A 27 4.62 -0.35 3.32
N ARG A 28 5.40 -0.85 2.35
CA ARG A 28 6.82 -0.52 2.21
C ARG A 28 7.00 0.99 1.93
N PRO A 29 7.66 1.74 2.84
CA PRO A 29 7.81 3.19 2.66
C PRO A 29 8.77 3.49 1.52
N ASN A 30 8.46 4.51 0.74
CA ASN A 30 9.35 5.04 -0.30
C ASN A 30 10.26 6.09 0.35
N VAL A 31 11.57 5.87 0.32
CA VAL A 31 12.54 6.68 1.08
C VAL A 31 12.93 7.90 0.23
N THR A 32 12.65 9.11 0.72
CA THR A 32 13.03 10.36 0.06
C THR A 32 14.44 10.82 0.49
N GLY A 33 14.99 11.81 -0.21
CA GLY A 33 16.35 12.33 -0.01
C GLY A 33 16.63 12.81 1.42
N GLY A 34 15.69 13.57 2.01
CA GLY A 34 15.70 13.92 3.44
C GLY A 34 16.51 15.15 3.85
N GLU A 35 17.18 15.82 2.91
CA GLU A 35 17.99 17.01 3.16
C GLU A 35 17.79 18.05 2.05
N PHE A 36 17.98 19.33 2.38
CA PHE A 36 18.03 20.44 1.42
C PHE A 36 19.14 21.43 1.79
N THR A 37 19.59 22.25 0.83
CA THR A 37 20.64 23.26 1.06
C THR A 37 20.04 24.63 1.42
N LYS A 38 20.85 25.49 2.07
CA LYS A 38 20.44 26.87 2.38
C LYS A 38 20.15 27.70 1.12
N ASP A 39 20.81 27.38 0.01
CA ASP A 39 20.57 28.04 -1.27
C ASP A 39 19.20 27.65 -1.85
N ASP A 40 18.75 26.42 -1.64
CA ASP A 40 17.42 25.98 -2.07
C ASP A 40 16.30 26.68 -1.28
N VAL A 41 16.54 27.01 0.00
CA VAL A 41 15.64 27.82 0.85
C VAL A 41 15.57 29.25 0.35
N LYS A 42 16.73 29.89 0.10
CA LYS A 42 16.79 31.26 -0.44
C LYS A 42 16.16 31.35 -1.82
N ALA A 43 16.30 30.31 -2.63
CA ALA A 43 15.68 30.20 -3.95
C ALA A 43 14.19 29.82 -3.90
N LYS A 44 13.62 29.56 -2.71
CA LYS A 44 12.22 29.13 -2.49
C LYS A 44 11.83 27.89 -3.30
N LYS A 45 12.80 27.00 -3.55
CA LYS A 45 12.60 25.78 -4.37
C LYS A 45 12.18 24.57 -3.55
N VAL A 46 12.22 24.67 -2.23
CA VAL A 46 11.95 23.55 -1.32
C VAL A 46 10.64 23.75 -0.59
N ASN A 47 9.87 22.67 -0.48
CA ASN A 47 8.78 22.60 0.48
C ASN A 47 9.37 22.22 1.85
N LEU A 48 9.49 23.21 2.73
CA LEU A 48 10.11 23.09 4.05
C LEU A 48 9.25 22.30 5.05
N ILE A 49 7.93 22.25 4.84
CA ILE A 49 6.99 21.57 5.74
C ILE A 49 6.91 20.07 5.40
N PHE A 50 7.32 19.67 4.19
CA PHE A 50 7.27 18.28 3.77
C PHE A 50 8.35 17.42 4.45
N PHE A 51 7.91 16.44 5.25
CA PHE A 51 8.80 15.54 6.00
C PHE A 51 9.88 14.88 5.14
N GLY A 52 9.55 14.60 3.87
CA GLY A 52 10.47 13.94 2.97
C GLY A 52 11.70 14.78 2.60
N ASN A 53 11.67 16.09 2.85
CA ASN A 53 12.76 17.03 2.55
C ASN A 53 13.65 17.36 3.76
N PHE A 54 13.20 17.13 5.00
CA PHE A 54 13.95 17.56 6.19
C PHE A 54 14.30 16.46 7.20
N HIS A 55 13.79 15.22 7.06
CA HIS A 55 13.93 14.18 8.11
C HIS A 55 15.37 13.73 8.44
N LYS A 56 16.39 14.17 7.69
CA LYS A 56 17.82 13.95 7.99
C LYS A 56 18.57 15.23 8.35
N MET A 57 17.89 16.37 8.42
CA MET A 57 18.51 17.64 8.73
C MET A 57 18.77 17.82 10.22
N LYS A 58 19.81 18.59 10.53
CA LYS A 58 20.05 19.08 11.89
C LYS A 58 18.98 20.08 12.30
N VAL A 59 18.65 20.11 13.58
CA VAL A 59 17.60 20.99 14.14
C VAL A 59 17.95 22.45 13.89
N GLU A 60 19.21 22.86 14.02
CA GLU A 60 19.61 24.26 13.85
C GLU A 60 19.40 24.76 12.42
N ASP A 61 19.67 23.91 11.43
CA ASP A 61 19.48 24.26 10.01
C ASP A 61 17.99 24.28 9.63
N TYR A 62 17.18 23.39 10.23
CA TYR A 62 15.73 23.38 10.05
C TYR A 62 15.06 24.61 10.69
N GLU A 63 15.46 24.97 11.93
CA GLU A 63 14.94 26.16 12.61
C GLU A 63 15.25 27.44 11.83
N TRP A 64 16.48 27.58 11.31
CA TRP A 64 16.83 28.71 10.45
C TRP A 64 15.94 28.78 9.20
N ALA A 65 15.69 27.65 8.55
CA ALA A 65 14.84 27.60 7.36
C ALA A 65 13.38 27.95 7.68
N MET A 66 12.86 27.51 8.83
CA MET A 66 11.52 27.86 9.30
C MET A 66 11.40 29.36 9.64
N GLN A 67 12.42 29.96 10.25
CA GLN A 67 12.45 31.40 10.47
C GLN A 67 12.46 32.19 9.16
N GLU A 68 13.15 31.70 8.13
CA GLU A 68 13.15 32.33 6.82
C GLU A 68 11.78 32.20 6.12
N LEU A 69 11.10 31.06 6.27
CA LEU A 69 9.75 30.84 5.77
C LEU A 69 8.74 31.82 6.39
N VAL A 70 8.78 32.02 7.71
CA VAL A 70 7.83 32.89 8.44
C VAL A 70 7.92 34.36 8.03
N LYS A 71 9.08 34.81 7.52
CA LYS A 71 9.26 36.19 7.04
C LYS A 71 8.45 36.49 5.77
N ASP A 72 8.04 35.47 5.02
CA ASP A 72 7.32 35.62 3.75
C ASP A 72 5.99 34.87 3.77
N GLN A 73 4.89 35.61 3.95
CA GLN A 73 3.55 35.03 3.98
C GLN A 73 3.17 34.32 2.67
N GLY A 74 3.61 34.83 1.52
CA GLY A 74 3.33 34.19 0.22
C GLY A 74 4.04 32.84 0.11
N TYR A 75 5.28 32.76 0.60
CA TYR A 75 6.04 31.52 0.63
C TYR A 75 5.43 30.48 1.59
N ILE A 76 4.87 30.91 2.73
CA ILE A 76 4.12 30.02 3.65
C ILE A 76 2.94 29.36 2.93
N TYR A 77 2.08 30.15 2.28
CA TYR A 77 0.88 29.62 1.63
C TYR A 77 1.21 28.69 0.46
N ASP A 78 2.24 29.01 -0.34
CA ASP A 78 2.73 28.15 -1.41
C ASP A 78 3.28 26.82 -0.86
N THR A 79 4.08 26.88 0.21
CA THR A 79 4.66 25.70 0.87
C THR A 79 3.57 24.78 1.44
N MET A 80 2.57 25.35 2.14
CA MET A 80 1.43 24.59 2.66
C MET A 80 0.58 23.98 1.54
N SER A 81 0.31 24.73 0.48
CA SER A 81 -0.47 24.25 -0.66
C SER A 81 0.23 23.07 -1.35
N LYS A 82 1.54 23.17 -1.55
CA LYS A 82 2.36 22.07 -2.08
C LYS A 82 2.35 20.87 -1.15
N ASP A 83 2.48 21.06 0.16
CA ASP A 83 2.46 19.98 1.14
C ASP A 83 1.13 19.20 1.08
N LEU A 84 0.01 19.90 1.12
CA LEU A 84 -1.32 19.29 0.99
C LEU A 84 -1.49 18.55 -0.34
N TYR A 85 -1.01 19.14 -1.45
CA TYR A 85 -1.07 18.49 -2.76
C TYR A 85 -0.27 17.19 -2.79
N TYR A 86 1.00 17.22 -2.36
CA TYR A 86 1.85 16.03 -2.36
C TYR A 86 1.35 14.97 -1.37
N LEU A 87 0.83 15.38 -0.21
CA LEU A 87 0.16 14.49 0.73
C LEU A 87 -1.00 13.76 0.03
N GLY A 88 -1.86 14.50 -0.67
CA GLY A 88 -2.97 13.93 -1.44
C GLY A 88 -2.52 12.94 -2.52
N VAL A 89 -1.47 13.26 -3.28
CA VAL A 89 -0.92 12.39 -4.33
C VAL A 89 -0.35 11.08 -3.74
N VAL A 90 0.46 11.18 -2.68
CA VAL A 90 1.03 10.00 -1.99
C VAL A 90 -0.08 9.14 -1.41
N LEU A 91 -1.08 9.78 -0.81
CA LEU A 91 -2.22 9.11 -0.20
C LEU A 91 -3.05 8.36 -1.25
N ASN A 92 -3.37 9.00 -2.38
CA ASN A 92 -4.10 8.37 -3.48
C ASN A 92 -3.36 7.12 -4.00
N ARG A 93 -2.03 7.19 -4.16
CA ARG A 93 -1.22 6.04 -4.60
C ARG A 93 -1.30 4.87 -3.60
N LYS A 94 -1.19 5.16 -2.29
CA LYS A 94 -1.30 4.13 -1.24
C LYS A 94 -2.69 3.49 -1.22
N TYR A 95 -3.75 4.29 -1.32
CA TYR A 95 -5.13 3.78 -1.37
C TYR A 95 -5.42 2.98 -2.64
N ALA A 96 -4.89 3.40 -3.79
CA ALA A 96 -5.05 2.66 -5.03
C ALA A 96 -4.42 1.27 -4.93
N LEU A 97 -3.18 1.17 -4.44
CA LEU A 97 -2.51 -0.12 -4.21
C LEU A 97 -3.32 -1.01 -3.26
N LEU A 98 -3.75 -0.47 -2.11
CA LEU A 98 -4.54 -1.23 -1.15
C LEU A 98 -5.87 -1.73 -1.73
N ARG A 99 -6.53 -0.89 -2.54
CA ARG A 99 -7.77 -1.25 -3.24
C ARG A 99 -7.56 -2.41 -4.19
N TRP A 100 -6.49 -2.40 -4.99
CA TRP A 100 -6.15 -3.50 -5.89
C TRP A 100 -5.92 -4.82 -5.14
N THR A 101 -5.17 -4.75 -4.03
CA THR A 101 -4.93 -5.92 -3.17
C THR A 101 -6.23 -6.54 -2.68
N TYR A 102 -7.15 -5.70 -2.21
CA TYR A 102 -8.46 -6.13 -1.71
C TYR A 102 -9.33 -6.74 -2.82
N THR A 103 -9.36 -6.15 -4.01
CA THR A 103 -10.11 -6.68 -5.14
C THR A 103 -9.59 -8.06 -5.56
N ILE A 104 -8.27 -8.24 -5.68
CA ILE A 104 -7.67 -9.53 -6.05
C ILE A 104 -7.96 -10.59 -4.97
N PHE A 105 -7.83 -10.23 -3.70
CA PHE A 105 -8.14 -11.12 -2.59
C PHE A 105 -9.61 -11.56 -2.58
N MET A 106 -10.54 -10.62 -2.76
CA MET A 106 -11.97 -10.90 -2.77
C MET A 106 -12.34 -11.86 -3.91
N ILE A 107 -11.83 -11.61 -5.12
CA ILE A 107 -12.06 -12.49 -6.27
C ILE A 107 -11.50 -13.89 -6.00
N GLY A 108 -10.27 -13.98 -5.50
CA GLY A 108 -9.63 -15.25 -5.15
C GLY A 108 -10.40 -16.04 -4.09
N MET A 109 -10.93 -15.36 -3.07
CA MET A 109 -11.74 -15.97 -2.02
C MET A 109 -13.05 -16.52 -2.58
N VAL A 110 -13.78 -15.75 -3.38
CA VAL A 110 -15.05 -16.20 -3.98
C VAL A 110 -14.83 -17.41 -4.89
N LEU A 111 -13.82 -17.36 -5.77
CA LEU A 111 -13.48 -18.50 -6.64
C LEU A 111 -13.11 -19.75 -5.84
N SER A 112 -12.35 -19.58 -4.75
CA SER A 112 -11.96 -20.69 -3.88
C SER A 112 -13.16 -21.33 -3.18
N VAL A 113 -14.10 -20.52 -2.68
CA VAL A 113 -15.34 -21.01 -2.06
C VAL A 113 -16.16 -21.79 -3.08
N ILE A 114 -16.34 -21.27 -4.29
CA ILE A 114 -17.05 -21.98 -5.36
C ILE A 114 -16.36 -23.30 -5.70
N ALA A 115 -15.03 -23.30 -5.84
CA ALA A 115 -14.25 -24.52 -6.10
C ALA A 115 -14.42 -25.57 -4.99
N PHE A 116 -14.46 -25.14 -3.72
CA PHE A 116 -14.76 -26.02 -2.59
C PHE A 116 -16.16 -26.63 -2.68
N PHE A 117 -17.18 -25.82 -2.99
CA PHE A 117 -18.55 -26.31 -3.18
C PHE A 117 -18.65 -27.31 -4.34
N VAL A 118 -18.01 -27.03 -5.47
CA VAL A 118 -17.97 -27.93 -6.63
C VAL A 118 -17.26 -29.23 -6.29
N ALA A 119 -16.09 -29.16 -5.63
CA ALA A 119 -15.35 -30.35 -5.22
C ALA A 119 -16.15 -31.23 -4.25
N LEU A 120 -16.83 -30.62 -3.27
CA LEU A 120 -17.71 -31.35 -2.35
C LEU A 120 -18.92 -31.97 -3.06
N LYS A 121 -19.50 -31.29 -4.05
CA LYS A 121 -20.66 -31.82 -4.79
C LYS A 121 -20.29 -32.95 -5.76
N PHE A 122 -19.15 -32.86 -6.43
CA PHE A 122 -18.73 -33.84 -7.45
C PHE A 122 -17.92 -35.02 -6.89
N TYR A 123 -17.11 -34.80 -5.86
CA TYR A 123 -16.21 -35.79 -5.24
C TYR A 123 -16.54 -36.03 -3.75
N GLY A 124 -17.72 -35.59 -3.30
CA GLY A 124 -18.17 -35.79 -1.93
C GLY A 124 -18.23 -37.27 -1.54
N PRO A 125 -17.98 -37.58 -0.25
CA PRO A 125 -17.93 -38.96 0.26
C PRO A 125 -19.21 -39.76 0.01
N GLU A 126 -20.35 -39.08 -0.18
CA GLU A 126 -21.66 -39.65 -0.51
C GLU A 126 -21.62 -40.54 -1.78
N ARG A 127 -20.81 -40.20 -2.80
CA ARG A 127 -20.69 -41.00 -4.04
C ARG A 127 -19.83 -42.25 -3.91
N ILE A 128 -18.93 -42.31 -2.93
CA ILE A 128 -18.10 -43.50 -2.71
C ILE A 128 -18.93 -44.63 -2.04
N ILE A 129 -20.05 -44.29 -1.42
CA ILE A 129 -20.93 -45.23 -0.71
C ILE A 129 -21.91 -45.94 -1.69
N GLU A 130 -22.16 -45.39 -2.88
CA GLU A 130 -23.11 -45.93 -3.88
C GLU A 130 -22.52 -46.87 -4.94
N LEU A 131 -21.27 -47.32 -4.82
CA LEU A 131 -20.74 -48.38 -5.69
C LEU A 131 -21.01 -49.76 -5.08
N PRO A 132 -21.99 -50.54 -5.59
CA PRO A 132 -22.13 -51.94 -5.20
C PRO A 132 -20.93 -52.72 -5.77
N THR A 133 -20.26 -53.48 -4.91
CA THR A 133 -19.50 -54.67 -5.32
C THR A 133 -20.44 -55.77 -5.78
#